data_AF-A0A9W9FLV9-F1
#
_entry.id   AF-A0A9W9FLV9-F1
#
_cell.length_a   1.000
_cell.length_b   1.000
_cell.length_c   1.000
_cell.angle_alpha   90.00
_cell.angle_beta   90.00
_cell.angle_gamma   90.00
#
_symmetry.space_group_name_H-M   'P 1'
#
loop_
_entity.id
_entity.type
_entity.pdbx_description
1 polymer ?
#
loop_
_entity_poly.entity_id
_entity_poly.type
_entity_poly.pdbx_seq_one_letter_code
_entity_poly.pdbx_strand_id
1 'polypeptide(L)'
;MTPEGLQFLDLIESVARALSSVDIAIEQFQAEASPGQWESVPPLADPVKAVGVLLHTHEKVMLVAQSLGYRATNSTQHFPQQPANGAHVHLSVNARHSAKTIQTSDHLKEQLLEKSNAESFFDGVIKHFPSIWHSRFPATSATTA
;
A
#
# COMPACT_ATOMS: atom_id res chain seq x y z
N MET A 1 -14.99 13.24 8.59
CA MET A 1 -13.78 14.02 8.90
C MET A 1 -14.00 14.72 10.23
N THR A 2 -13.11 14.54 11.21
CA THR A 2 -13.22 15.19 12.53
C THR A 2 -12.79 16.65 12.45
N PRO A 3 -13.15 17.51 13.43
CA PRO A 3 -12.66 18.90 13.48
C PRO A 3 -11.13 18.99 13.45
N GLU A 4 -10.41 18.08 14.13
CA GLU A 4 -8.94 18.05 14.06
C GLU A 4 -8.43 17.65 12.67
N GLY A 5 -9.21 16.90 11.89
CA GLY A 5 -8.85 16.58 10.51
C GLY A 5 -8.85 17.81 9.60
N LEU A 6 -9.71 18.81 9.87
CA LEU A 6 -9.85 20.01 9.05
C LEU A 6 -8.56 20.84 8.97
N GLN A 7 -7.72 20.80 10.01
CA GLN A 7 -6.44 21.50 10.02
C GLN A 7 -5.44 20.95 8.97
N PHE A 8 -5.67 19.74 8.47
CA PHE A 8 -4.83 19.09 7.47
C PHE A 8 -5.43 19.14 6.06
N LEU A 9 -6.56 19.80 5.86
CA LEU A 9 -7.26 19.80 4.57
C LEU A 9 -6.37 20.34 3.44
N ASP A 10 -5.70 21.47 3.66
CA ASP A 10 -4.77 22.06 2.68
C ASP A 10 -3.64 21.10 2.31
N LEU A 11 -3.12 20.36 3.31
CA LEU A 11 -2.09 19.35 3.11
C LEU A 11 -2.61 18.19 2.25
N ILE A 12 -3.76 17.62 2.63
CA ILE A 12 -4.37 16.46 1.95
C ILE A 12 -4.71 16.81 0.50
N GLU A 13 -5.35 17.96 0.27
CA GLU A 13 -5.67 18.44 -1.07
C GLU A 13 -4.42 18.67 -1.92
N SER A 14 -3.38 19.28 -1.33
CA SER A 14 -2.13 19.53 -2.03
C SER A 14 -1.43 18.22 -2.40
N VAL A 15 -1.44 17.23 -1.52
CA VAL A 15 -0.90 15.89 -1.81
C VAL A 15 -1.72 15.22 -2.92
N ALA A 16 -3.05 15.21 -2.82
CA ALA A 16 -3.91 14.59 -3.83
C ALA A 16 -3.70 15.21 -5.22
N ARG A 17 -3.61 16.54 -5.31
CA ARG A 17 -3.32 17.25 -6.57
C ARG A 17 -1.92 16.94 -7.09
N ALA A 18 -0.92 16.89 -6.21
CA ALA A 18 0.45 16.58 -6.60
C ALA A 18 0.59 15.14 -7.15
N LEU A 19 -0.08 14.17 -6.53
CA LEU A 19 -0.12 12.78 -7.02
C LEU A 19 -0.89 12.67 -8.34
N SER A 20 -2.03 13.35 -8.46
CA SER A 20 -2.79 13.39 -9.71
C SER A 20 -1.99 14.01 -10.86
N SER A 21 -1.13 15.00 -10.60
CA SER A 21 -0.29 15.64 -11.63
C SER A 21 0.76 14.71 -12.26
N VAL A 22 1.00 13.55 -11.66
CA VAL A 22 1.95 12.51 -12.11
C VAL A 22 1.23 11.18 -12.39
N ASP A 23 -0.05 11.24 -12.72
CA ASP A 23 -0.91 10.10 -13.08
C ASP A 23 -1.05 9.03 -11.98
N ILE A 24 -0.88 9.42 -10.71
CA ILE A 24 -1.19 8.57 -9.56
C ILE A 24 -2.57 8.95 -9.03
N ALA A 25 -3.60 8.24 -9.49
CA ALA A 25 -4.97 8.40 -9.04
C ALA A 25 -5.18 7.64 -7.72
N ILE A 26 -5.09 8.34 -6.60
CA ILE A 26 -5.42 7.78 -5.29
C ILE A 26 -6.89 7.36 -5.24
N GLU A 27 -7.16 6.15 -4.77
CA GLU A 27 -8.53 5.63 -4.64
C GLU A 27 -9.18 6.14 -3.34
N GLN A 28 -8.37 6.26 -2.30
CA GLN A 28 -8.80 6.66 -0.96
C GLN A 28 -7.72 7.46 -0.27
N PHE A 29 -8.12 8.48 0.48
CA PHE A 29 -7.30 9.23 1.41
C PHE A 29 -8.08 9.37 2.72
N GLN A 30 -7.61 8.75 3.79
CA GLN A 30 -8.35 8.66 5.04
C GLN A 30 -7.50 9.00 6.26
N ALA A 31 -8.16 9.50 7.30
CA ALA A 31 -7.55 9.63 8.62
C ALA A 31 -7.55 8.25 9.29
N GLU A 32 -6.45 7.94 9.99
CA GLU A 32 -6.26 6.70 10.72
C GLU A 32 -6.48 6.87 12.22
N ALA A 33 -6.18 5.82 12.99
CA ALA A 33 -6.49 5.76 14.42
C ALA A 33 -5.68 6.73 15.30
N SER A 34 -4.51 7.21 14.87
CA SER A 34 -3.69 8.18 15.61
C SER A 34 -3.87 9.62 15.10
N PRO A 35 -3.84 10.65 15.97
CA PRO A 35 -3.88 12.04 15.53
C PRO A 35 -2.78 12.38 14.53
N GLY A 36 -3.16 12.96 13.38
CA GLY A 36 -2.22 13.29 12.30
C GLY A 36 -1.72 12.09 11.49
N GLN A 37 -2.25 10.89 11.74
CA GLN A 37 -2.01 9.69 10.94
C GLN A 37 -3.01 9.63 9.79
N TRP A 38 -2.51 9.38 8.59
CA TRP A 38 -3.30 9.30 7.38
C TRP A 38 -2.82 8.16 6.49
N GLU A 39 -3.75 7.58 5.73
CA GLU A 39 -3.49 6.55 4.73
C GLU A 39 -3.97 7.02 3.36
N SER A 40 -3.15 6.78 2.34
CA SER A 40 -3.53 6.95 0.93
C SER A 40 -3.33 5.64 0.18
N VAL A 41 -4.34 5.19 -0.57
CA VAL A 41 -4.28 3.93 -1.31
C VAL A 41 -4.02 4.23 -2.80
N PRO A 42 -2.83 3.89 -3.33
CA PRO A 42 -2.55 3.99 -4.76
C PRO A 42 -3.27 2.89 -5.55
N PRO A 43 -3.46 3.06 -6.87
CA PRO A 43 -4.16 2.08 -7.69
C PRO A 43 -3.36 0.78 -7.84
N LEU A 44 -4.07 -0.32 -8.09
CA LEU A 44 -3.44 -1.61 -8.38
C LEU A 44 -2.59 -1.54 -9.66
N ALA A 45 -1.43 -2.21 -9.63
CA ALA A 45 -0.52 -2.28 -10.77
C ALA A 45 0.32 -3.57 -10.74
N ASP A 46 0.95 -3.90 -11.87
CA ASP A 46 1.96 -4.96 -11.93
C ASP A 46 3.06 -4.72 -10.88
N PRO A 47 3.65 -5.78 -10.27
CA PRO A 47 4.52 -5.63 -9.10
C PRO A 47 5.64 -4.59 -9.23
N VAL A 48 6.33 -4.57 -10.38
CA VAL A 48 7.42 -3.61 -10.63
C VAL A 48 6.90 -2.17 -10.71
N LYS A 49 5.76 -1.97 -11.40
CA LYS A 49 5.12 -0.66 -11.50
C LYS A 49 4.58 -0.21 -10.14
N ALA A 50 3.98 -1.12 -9.36
CA ALA A 50 3.45 -0.84 -8.04
C ALA A 50 4.54 -0.33 -7.08
N VAL A 51 5.75 -0.91 -7.12
CA VAL A 51 6.90 -0.41 -6.34
C VAL A 51 7.29 1.00 -6.77
N GLY A 52 7.33 1.27 -8.09
CA GLY A 52 7.60 2.62 -8.61
C GLY A 52 6.57 3.64 -8.14
N VAL A 53 5.29 3.29 -8.21
CA VAL A 53 4.18 4.13 -7.72
C VAL A 53 4.31 4.37 -6.21
N LEU A 54 4.60 3.34 -5.42
CA LEU A 54 4.78 3.47 -3.97
C LEU A 54 5.91 4.45 -3.62
N LEU A 55 7.08 4.31 -4.27
CA LEU A 55 8.22 5.19 -4.03
C LEU A 55 7.92 6.64 -4.44
N HIS A 56 7.30 6.84 -5.60
CA HIS A 56 6.97 8.17 -6.09
C HIS A 56 5.90 8.85 -5.23
N THR A 57 4.89 8.10 -4.79
CA THR A 57 3.89 8.59 -3.84
C THR A 57 4.54 9.05 -2.55
N HIS A 58 5.43 8.23 -1.97
CA HIS A 58 6.12 8.58 -0.73
C HIS A 58 6.96 9.86 -0.86
N GLU A 59 7.75 9.97 -1.93
CA GLU A 59 8.56 11.17 -2.19
C GLU A 59 7.69 12.43 -2.35
N LYS A 60 6.59 12.32 -3.12
CA LYS A 60 5.67 13.45 -3.34
C LYS A 60 4.99 13.89 -2.04
N VAL A 61 4.52 12.96 -1.23
CA VAL A 61 3.92 13.25 0.09
C VAL A 61 4.91 14.03 0.95
N MET A 62 6.17 13.57 1.02
CA MET A 62 7.22 14.22 1.81
C MET A 62 7.51 15.64 1.33
N LEU A 63 7.65 15.85 0.01
CA LEU A 63 7.92 17.15 -0.58
C LEU A 63 6.78 18.15 -0.37
N VAL A 64 5.53 17.71 -0.57
CA VAL A 64 4.35 18.57 -0.35
C VAL A 64 4.23 18.92 1.12
N ALA A 65 4.36 17.96 2.03
CA ALA A 65 4.33 18.21 3.46
C ALA A 65 5.39 19.24 3.86
N GLN A 66 6.63 19.08 3.39
CA GLN A 66 7.71 20.03 3.66
C GLN A 66 7.40 21.44 3.13
N SER A 67 6.80 21.55 1.93
CA SER A 67 6.44 22.85 1.34
C SER A 67 5.41 23.64 2.15
N LEU A 68 4.59 22.95 2.94
CA LEU A 68 3.57 23.51 3.82
C LEU A 68 4.03 23.61 5.29
N GLY A 69 5.33 23.37 5.56
CA GLY A 69 5.90 23.46 6.91
C GLY A 69 5.67 22.23 7.79
N TYR A 70 5.18 21.12 7.24
CA TYR A 70 5.01 19.86 7.94
C TYR A 70 6.17 18.89 7.69
N ARG A 71 6.23 17.82 8.49
CA ARG A 71 7.13 16.67 8.27
C ARG A 71 6.32 15.39 8.25
N ALA A 72 6.18 14.78 7.08
CA ALA A 72 5.60 13.44 6.96
C ALA A 72 6.62 12.37 7.41
N THR A 73 6.14 11.21 7.85
CA THR A 73 7.00 10.06 8.20
C THR A 73 6.25 8.73 8.08
N ASN A 74 6.95 7.72 7.55
CA ASN A 74 6.48 6.33 7.55
C ASN A 74 7.12 5.50 8.69
N SER A 75 7.64 6.17 9.74
CA SER A 75 8.15 5.46 10.93
C SER A 75 7.05 4.59 11.50
N THR A 76 7.36 3.31 11.74
CA THR A 76 6.41 2.32 12.27
C THR A 76 5.85 2.77 13.61
N GLN A 77 6.71 3.15 14.55
CA GLN A 77 6.29 3.68 15.85
C GLN A 77 6.82 5.09 16.01
N HIS A 78 5.95 6.08 15.88
CA HIS A 78 6.33 7.48 16.08
C HIS A 78 6.11 7.92 17.53
N PHE A 79 4.99 7.55 18.13
CA PHE A 79 4.67 7.84 19.52
C PHE A 79 4.43 6.53 20.28
N PRO A 80 5.16 6.25 21.39
CA PRO A 80 5.14 4.96 22.08
C PRO A 80 3.76 4.43 22.52
N GLN A 81 2.78 5.31 22.68
CA GLN A 81 1.43 4.99 23.15
C GLN A 81 0.33 5.24 22.12
N GLN A 82 0.71 5.48 20.87
CA GLN A 82 -0.23 5.67 19.78
C GLN A 82 -0.20 4.47 18.83
N PRO A 83 -1.28 4.26 18.06
CA PRO A 83 -1.28 3.34 16.94
C PRO A 83 -0.07 3.54 16.02
N ALA A 84 0.57 2.43 15.64
CA ALA A 84 1.71 2.39 14.74
C ALA A 84 1.28 2.58 13.28
N ASN A 85 2.23 2.98 12.42
CA ASN A 85 2.05 2.91 10.98
C ASN A 85 2.23 1.49 10.45
N GLY A 86 1.17 1.00 9.81
CA GLY A 86 1.20 -0.20 8.97
C GLY A 86 1.60 0.15 7.53
N ALA A 87 1.85 -0.89 6.74
CA ALA A 87 1.97 -0.83 5.28
C ALA A 87 1.48 -2.19 4.80
N HIS A 88 0.16 -2.25 4.62
CA HIS A 88 -0.52 -3.43 4.14
C HIS A 88 -0.26 -3.58 2.64
N VAL A 89 -0.24 -4.83 2.15
CA VAL A 89 -0.04 -5.11 0.73
C VAL A 89 -1.19 -5.99 0.28
N HIS A 90 -1.97 -5.49 -0.67
CA HIS A 90 -3.00 -6.27 -1.34
C HIS A 90 -2.36 -6.98 -2.53
N LEU A 91 -2.42 -8.31 -2.55
CA LEU A 91 -1.80 -9.15 -3.56
C LEU A 91 -2.86 -9.98 -4.28
N SER A 92 -2.77 -10.06 -5.60
CA SER A 92 -3.55 -10.98 -6.43
C SER A 92 -2.63 -11.75 -7.36
N VAL A 93 -2.98 -13.01 -7.64
CA VAL A 93 -2.28 -13.86 -8.61
C VAL A 93 -3.21 -14.04 -9.79
N ASN A 94 -2.87 -13.39 -10.90
CA ASN A 94 -3.67 -13.41 -12.12
C ASN A 94 -3.00 -14.32 -13.14
N ALA A 95 -3.78 -15.13 -13.86
CA ALA A 95 -3.24 -15.90 -14.97
C ALA A 95 -2.67 -14.94 -16.02
N ARG A 96 -1.47 -15.27 -16.54
CA ARG A 96 -0.96 -14.59 -17.72
C ARG A 96 -1.75 -15.13 -18.91
N HIS A 97 -2.84 -14.46 -19.29
CA HIS A 97 -3.52 -14.80 -20.53
C HIS A 97 -2.53 -14.59 -21.68
N SER A 98 -1.87 -15.66 -22.12
CA SER A 98 -1.28 -15.67 -23.46
C SER A 98 -2.44 -15.45 -24.42
N ALA A 99 -2.33 -14.51 -25.35
CA ALA A 99 -3.33 -14.18 -26.36
C ALA A 99 -3.57 -15.33 -27.38
N LYS A 100 -3.82 -16.55 -26.89
CA LYS A 100 -4.19 -17.72 -27.64
C LYS A 100 -5.56 -18.16 -27.12
N THR A 101 -6.57 -17.73 -27.86
CA THR A 101 -7.95 -18.20 -27.88
C THR A 101 -8.09 -19.65 -27.41
N ILE A 102 -8.81 -19.89 -26.32
CA ILE A 102 -9.36 -21.21 -26.01
C ILE A 102 -10.88 -21.11 -26.06
N GLN A 103 -11.44 -22.04 -26.81
CA GLN A 103 -12.85 -22.19 -27.09
C GLN A 103 -13.64 -22.56 -25.83
N THR A 104 -14.92 -22.25 -25.88
CA THR A 104 -15.92 -22.08 -24.81
C THR A 104 -16.26 -23.30 -23.93
N SER A 105 -15.43 -24.36 -23.85
CA SER A 105 -15.73 -25.57 -23.06
C SER A 105 -14.82 -25.82 -21.83
N ASP A 106 -13.71 -25.12 -21.67
CA ASP A 106 -12.73 -25.37 -20.59
C ASP A 106 -12.69 -24.30 -19.48
N HIS A 107 -13.65 -23.38 -19.46
CA HIS A 107 -13.68 -22.23 -18.53
C HIS A 107 -13.73 -22.64 -17.04
N LEU A 108 -14.39 -23.77 -16.72
CA LEU A 108 -14.41 -24.32 -15.36
C LEU A 108 -13.06 -24.89 -14.95
N LYS A 109 -12.32 -25.51 -15.87
CA LYS A 109 -10.98 -26.04 -15.59
C LYS A 109 -9.97 -24.91 -15.40
N GLU A 110 -10.08 -23.85 -16.20
CA GLU A 110 -9.25 -22.65 -16.05
C GLU A 110 -9.48 -22.00 -14.69
N GLN A 111 -10.74 -21.79 -14.28
CA GLN A 111 -11.07 -21.26 -12.95
C GLN A 111 -10.58 -22.16 -11.80
N LEU A 112 -10.73 -23.48 -11.92
CA LEU A 112 -10.23 -24.41 -10.90
C LEU A 112 -8.70 -24.41 -10.82
N LEU A 113 -8.01 -24.28 -11.96
CA LEU A 113 -6.56 -24.19 -12.02
C LEU A 113 -6.06 -22.87 -11.44
N GLU A 114 -6.70 -21.75 -11.76
CA GLU A 114 -6.41 -20.45 -11.14
C GLU A 114 -6.57 -20.49 -9.63
N LYS A 115 -7.67 -21.08 -9.14
CA LYS A 115 -7.89 -21.27 -7.72
C LYS A 115 -6.79 -22.12 -7.07
N SER A 116 -6.44 -23.25 -7.69
CA SER A 116 -5.39 -24.13 -7.20
C SER A 116 -4.01 -23.45 -7.17
N ASN A 117 -3.71 -22.63 -8.18
CA ASN A 117 -2.48 -21.84 -8.23
C ASN A 117 -2.45 -20.76 -7.15
N ALA A 118 -3.57 -20.06 -6.91
CA ALA A 118 -3.69 -19.09 -5.84
C ALA A 118 -3.51 -19.74 -4.47
N GLU A 119 -4.15 -20.89 -4.21
CA GLU A 119 -3.98 -21.65 -2.97
C GLU A 119 -2.53 -22.08 -2.76
N SER A 120 -1.87 -22.60 -3.81
CA SER A 120 -0.45 -22.99 -3.74
C SER A 120 0.47 -21.79 -3.45
N PHE A 121 0.16 -20.63 -4.02
CA PHE A 121 0.89 -19.39 -3.74
C PHE A 121 0.74 -18.98 -2.27
N PHE A 122 -0.48 -18.95 -1.74
CA PHE A 122 -0.73 -18.58 -0.34
C PHE A 122 -0.16 -19.60 0.65
N ASP A 123 -0.17 -20.89 0.32
CA ASP A 123 0.54 -21.91 1.10
C ASP A 123 2.04 -21.60 1.19
N GLY A 124 2.65 -21.22 0.06
CA GLY A 124 4.02 -20.70 0.03
C GLY A 124 4.23 -19.50 0.94
N VAL A 125 3.33 -18.49 0.89
CA VAL A 125 3.39 -17.31 1.77
C VAL A 125 3.35 -17.70 3.24
N ILE A 126 2.44 -18.60 3.63
CA ILE A 126 2.30 -19.07 5.02
C ILE A 126 3.55 -19.84 5.46
N LYS A 127 4.04 -20.77 4.64
CA LYS A 127 5.24 -21.56 4.92
C LYS A 127 6.49 -20.70 5.11
N HIS A 128 6.58 -19.60 4.37
CA HIS A 128 7.71 -18.66 4.43
C HIS A 128 7.45 -17.42 5.28
N PHE A 129 6.32 -17.36 5.99
CA PHE A 129 5.92 -16.19 6.79
C PHE A 129 7.01 -15.71 7.77
N PRO A 130 7.75 -16.57 8.50
CA PRO A 130 8.81 -16.11 9.40
C PRO A 130 9.92 -15.31 8.69
N SER A 131 10.27 -15.71 7.46
CA SER A 131 11.29 -15.02 6.66
C SER A 131 10.76 -13.69 6.12
N ILE A 132 9.51 -13.67 5.65
CA ILE A 132 8.83 -12.47 5.16
C ILE A 132 8.70 -11.44 6.30
N TRP A 133 8.27 -11.89 7.48
CA TRP A 133 8.14 -11.05 8.68
C TRP A 133 9.46 -10.35 9.01
N HIS A 134 10.56 -11.10 9.06
CA HIS A 134 11.87 -10.53 9.41
C HIS A 134 12.33 -9.46 8.40
N SER A 135 12.09 -9.66 7.11
CA SER A 135 12.47 -8.70 6.07
C SER A 135 11.70 -7.37 6.14
N ARG A 136 10.47 -7.39 6.63
CA ARG A 136 9.54 -6.25 6.63
C ARG A 136 9.54 -5.48 7.96
N PHE A 137 10.09 -6.07 9.01
CA PHE A 137 10.26 -5.46 10.33
C PHE A 137 11.73 -5.54 10.77
N PRO A 138 12.64 -4.77 10.16
CA PRO A 138 13.99 -4.66 10.70
C PRO A 138 13.91 -4.13 12.14
N ALA A 139 14.60 -4.79 13.07
CA ALA A 139 14.44 -4.64 14.52
C ALA A 139 14.76 -3.24 15.11
N THR A 140 14.98 -2.22 14.29
CA THR A 140 15.54 -0.94 14.70
C THR A 140 14.54 0.05 15.30
N SER A 141 13.22 -0.26 15.34
CA SER A 141 12.21 0.60 15.98
C SER A 141 11.62 0.02 17.27
N ALA A 142 12.11 -1.14 17.73
CA ALA A 142 11.67 -1.80 18.96
C ALA A 142 12.76 -1.74 20.04
N THR A 143 13.25 -0.54 20.34
CA THR A 143 14.17 -0.24 21.47
C THR A 143 14.01 1.26 21.69
N THR A 144 13.46 1.79 22.78
CA THR A 144 13.61 1.55 24.21
C THR A 144 12.33 1.98 24.94
N ALA A 145 11.87 1.17 25.89
CA ALA A 145 11.07 1.62 27.02
C ALA A 145 11.98 1.72 28.26
#